data_AF-A0A2T4WED9-F1
#
_entry.id   AF-A0A2T4WED9-F1
#
_cell.length_a   1.000
_cell.length_b   1.000
_cell.length_c   1.000
_cell.angle_alpha   90.00
_cell.angle_beta   90.00
_cell.angle_gamma   90.00
#
_symmetry.space_group_name_H-M   'P 1'
#
loop_
_entity.id
_entity.type
_entity.pdbx_description
1 polymer ?
#
loop_
_entity_poly.entity_id
_entity_poly.type
_entity_poly.pdbx_seq_one_letter_code
_entity_poly.pdbx_strand_id
1 'polypeptide(L)'
;MKRILLFVLIIISSLGFSQSGTTYEKPPVFNECESKAVNQIKSCFNYTLNSFIYKNFKVPDVVANESYVGDVQVLFEVNKEGEFNMIYTDAVYDELKEESKRVFSLLPKIKPATYNGKPTFVQYSISIAIPITEPTRTLGKDEEAQLTEKESLNATLSNEFDAIEDELKPYEKLEYNSQLNVPFTHSYYARFDDEMNAIGTNSHTAAKPFVYSDVARYYDI
;
A
#
# COMPACT_ATOMS: atom_id res chain seq x y z
N MET A 1 38.16 30.69 -8.27
CA MET A 1 36.99 31.38 -7.68
C MET A 1 35.72 31.23 -8.53
N LYS A 2 35.73 31.55 -9.85
CA LYS A 2 34.54 31.43 -10.72
C LYS A 2 33.89 30.02 -10.77
N ARG A 3 34.68 28.95 -10.75
CA ARG A 3 34.17 27.56 -10.77
C ARG A 3 33.51 27.13 -9.46
N ILE A 4 34.00 27.62 -8.31
CA ILE A 4 33.43 27.34 -6.98
C ILE A 4 32.06 28.01 -6.84
N LEU A 5 31.94 29.25 -7.31
CA LEU A 5 30.68 29.99 -7.37
C LEU A 5 29.60 29.25 -8.17
N LEU A 6 29.99 28.58 -9.24
CA LEU A 6 29.09 27.80 -10.10
C LEU A 6 28.56 26.54 -9.37
N PHE A 7 29.43 25.83 -8.66
CA PHE A 7 29.02 24.68 -7.83
C PHE A 7 28.11 25.08 -6.67
N VAL A 8 28.39 26.21 -6.01
CA VAL A 8 27.53 26.73 -4.94
C VAL A 8 26.14 27.10 -5.46
N LEU A 9 26.05 27.70 -6.66
CA LEU A 9 24.78 28.07 -7.27
C LEU A 9 23.92 26.83 -7.61
N ILE A 10 24.56 25.74 -8.06
CA ILE A 10 23.89 24.47 -8.36
C ILE A 10 23.39 23.80 -7.07
N ILE A 11 24.20 23.77 -6.01
CA ILE A 11 23.83 23.15 -4.73
C ILE A 11 22.68 23.92 -4.03
N ILE A 12 22.64 25.25 -4.14
CA ILE A 12 21.55 26.06 -3.58
C ILE A 12 20.22 25.76 -4.30
N SER A 13 20.25 25.47 -5.60
CA SER A 13 19.04 25.14 -6.35
C SER A 13 18.44 23.77 -5.98
N SER A 14 19.24 22.84 -5.45
CA SER A 14 18.76 21.51 -5.01
C SER A 14 18.23 21.46 -3.57
N LEU A 15 18.25 22.58 -2.83
CA LEU A 15 17.75 22.67 -1.45
C LEU A 15 16.36 23.34 -1.33
N GLY A 16 15.67 23.56 -2.46
CA GLY A 16 14.33 24.15 -2.47
C GLY A 16 13.24 23.13 -2.11
N PHE A 17 12.68 23.21 -0.90
CA PHE A 17 11.42 22.54 -0.56
C PHE A 17 10.25 23.30 -1.20
N SER A 18 9.77 22.84 -2.36
CA SER A 18 8.68 23.48 -3.10
C SER A 18 7.27 22.95 -2.74
N GLN A 19 7.16 22.00 -1.80
CA GLN A 19 5.89 21.33 -1.52
C GLN A 19 5.49 21.54 -0.05
N SER A 20 4.44 22.32 0.17
CA SER A 20 3.73 22.40 1.45
C SER A 20 2.68 21.30 1.49
N GLY A 21 2.69 20.43 2.51
CA GLY A 21 1.66 19.39 2.71
C GLY A 21 0.28 19.92 3.12
N THR A 22 0.04 21.22 3.03
CA THR A 22 -1.23 21.85 3.36
C THR A 22 -2.23 21.67 2.23
N THR A 23 -3.22 20.80 2.43
CA THR A 23 -4.37 20.71 1.54
C THR A 23 -5.40 21.76 1.96
N TYR A 24 -5.78 22.66 1.04
CA TYR A 24 -6.81 23.69 1.27
C TYR A 24 -8.22 23.16 0.99
N GLU A 25 -8.46 21.92 1.38
CA GLU A 25 -9.72 21.22 1.19
C GLU A 25 -10.46 21.07 2.51
N LYS A 26 -11.77 21.26 2.46
CA LYS A 26 -12.67 21.01 3.59
C LYS A 26 -13.73 20.00 3.11
N PRO A 27 -13.86 18.83 3.77
CA PRO A 27 -14.89 17.86 3.42
C PRO A 27 -16.31 18.42 3.59
N PRO A 28 -17.33 17.79 3.00
CA PRO A 28 -18.72 18.10 3.28
C PRO A 28 -19.03 17.96 4.77
N VAL A 29 -19.93 18.80 5.28
CA VAL A 29 -20.20 18.89 6.72
C VAL A 29 -21.69 18.66 6.97
N PHE A 30 -22.00 17.58 7.69
CA PHE A 30 -23.30 17.39 8.32
C PHE A 30 -23.50 18.42 9.44
N ASN A 31 -24.75 18.82 9.71
CA ASN A 31 -25.08 19.79 10.77
C ASN A 31 -24.52 19.36 12.15
N GLU A 32 -24.46 18.05 12.42
CA GLU A 32 -23.91 17.49 13.66
C GLU A 32 -22.39 17.65 13.79
N CYS A 33 -21.69 17.85 12.68
CA CYS A 33 -20.22 17.93 12.62
C CYS A 33 -19.69 19.37 12.60
N GLU A 34 -20.56 20.40 12.62
CA GLU A 34 -20.14 21.80 12.46
C GLU A 34 -19.23 22.31 13.59
N SER A 35 -19.40 21.79 14.80
CA SER A 35 -18.62 22.18 15.98
C SER A 35 -17.28 21.44 16.10
N LYS A 36 -16.97 20.51 15.19
CA LYS A 36 -15.73 19.72 15.22
C LYS A 36 -14.56 20.51 14.64
N ALA A 37 -13.36 20.23 15.16
CA ALA A 37 -12.12 20.76 14.60
C ALA A 37 -11.95 20.27 13.15
N VAL A 38 -11.28 21.07 12.30
CA VAL A 38 -11.18 20.82 10.85
C VAL A 38 -10.63 19.42 10.53
N ASN A 39 -9.62 18.98 11.28
CA ASN A 39 -9.03 17.63 11.16
C ASN A 39 -10.03 16.50 11.50
N GLN A 40 -11.02 16.75 12.34
CA GLN A 40 -12.01 15.76 12.76
C GLN A 40 -13.26 15.73 11.87
N ILE A 41 -13.43 16.69 10.96
CA ILE A 41 -14.61 16.78 10.09
C ILE A 41 -14.76 15.53 9.23
N LYS A 42 -13.67 15.05 8.64
CA LYS A 42 -13.68 13.85 7.77
C LYS A 42 -14.16 12.60 8.53
N SER A 43 -13.59 12.35 9.72
CA SER A 43 -14.01 11.23 10.59
C SER A 43 -15.47 11.38 11.01
N CYS A 44 -15.90 12.59 11.40
CA CYS A 44 -17.28 12.85 11.77
C CYS A 44 -18.26 12.62 10.60
N PHE A 45 -17.90 13.07 9.39
CA PHE A 45 -18.68 12.83 8.17
C PHE A 45 -18.85 11.33 7.91
N ASN A 46 -17.73 10.57 7.90
CA ASN A 46 -17.76 9.13 7.69
C ASN A 46 -18.61 8.41 8.74
N TYR A 47 -18.43 8.74 10.02
CA TYR A 47 -19.21 8.14 11.09
C TYR A 47 -20.71 8.44 10.95
N THR A 48 -21.06 9.70 10.67
CA THR A 48 -22.46 10.14 10.54
C THR A 48 -23.14 9.47 9.35
N LEU A 49 -22.47 9.40 8.20
CA LEU A 49 -22.97 8.72 7.01
C LEU A 49 -23.19 7.22 7.25
N ASN A 50 -22.18 6.52 7.78
CA ASN A 50 -22.31 5.10 8.08
C ASN A 50 -23.37 4.83 9.15
N SER A 51 -23.51 5.70 10.14
CA SER A 51 -24.56 5.60 11.17
C SER A 51 -25.95 5.80 10.58
N PHE A 52 -26.08 6.70 9.62
CA PHE A 52 -27.33 6.92 8.91
C PHE A 52 -27.70 5.68 8.08
N ILE A 53 -26.74 5.11 7.36
CA ILE A 53 -26.94 3.88 6.58
C ILE A 53 -27.34 2.73 7.52
N TYR A 54 -26.58 2.47 8.59
CA TYR A 54 -26.87 1.42 9.57
C TYR A 54 -28.31 1.50 10.11
N LYS A 55 -28.79 2.70 10.45
CA LYS A 55 -30.12 2.91 11.02
C LYS A 55 -31.25 2.76 10.01
N ASN A 56 -31.00 3.10 8.75
CA ASN A 56 -32.05 3.19 7.73
C ASN A 56 -32.06 2.03 6.73
N PHE A 57 -30.97 1.27 6.63
CA PHE A 57 -30.81 0.18 5.69
C PHE A 57 -31.52 -1.08 6.18
N LYS A 58 -32.38 -1.64 5.35
CA LYS A 58 -33.14 -2.86 5.60
C LYS A 58 -32.59 -3.97 4.74
N VAL A 59 -32.04 -5.01 5.37
CA VAL A 59 -31.57 -6.19 4.63
C VAL A 59 -32.77 -6.89 4.00
N PRO A 60 -32.82 -7.07 2.65
CA PRO A 60 -33.92 -7.74 1.98
C PRO A 60 -34.05 -9.21 2.42
N ASP A 61 -35.29 -9.72 2.44
CA ASP A 61 -35.58 -11.09 2.90
C ASP A 61 -34.84 -12.15 2.09
N VAL A 62 -34.66 -11.95 0.79
CA VAL A 62 -33.91 -12.88 -0.10
C VAL A 62 -32.49 -13.08 0.40
N VAL A 63 -31.81 -11.98 0.73
CA VAL A 63 -30.43 -11.96 1.22
C VAL A 63 -30.32 -12.58 2.61
N ALA A 64 -31.30 -12.32 3.47
CA ALA A 64 -31.36 -12.87 4.82
C ALA A 64 -31.64 -14.39 4.81
N ASN A 65 -32.56 -14.85 3.96
CA ASN A 65 -32.92 -16.27 3.84
C ASN A 65 -31.76 -17.12 3.32
N GLU A 66 -30.96 -16.58 2.41
CA GLU A 66 -29.78 -17.26 1.88
C GLU A 66 -28.53 -17.11 2.77
N SER A 67 -28.65 -16.39 3.90
CA SER A 67 -27.53 -16.11 4.81
C SER A 67 -26.30 -15.53 4.07
N TYR A 68 -26.56 -14.67 3.09
CA TYR A 68 -25.51 -14.11 2.25
C TYR A 68 -24.54 -13.24 3.06
N VAL A 69 -23.24 -13.42 2.79
CA VAL A 69 -22.16 -12.61 3.34
C VAL A 69 -21.39 -11.99 2.19
N GLY A 70 -21.27 -10.67 2.20
CA GLY A 70 -20.59 -9.92 1.15
C GLY A 70 -20.71 -8.43 1.36
N ASP A 71 -20.59 -7.65 0.30
CA ASP A 71 -20.60 -6.20 0.36
C ASP A 71 -21.37 -5.56 -0.79
N VAL A 72 -21.87 -4.36 -0.53
CA VAL A 72 -22.47 -3.46 -1.51
C VAL A 72 -21.52 -2.28 -1.70
N GLN A 73 -21.01 -2.09 -2.90
CA GLN A 73 -20.14 -0.98 -3.24
C GLN A 73 -20.95 0.18 -3.80
N VAL A 74 -20.85 1.35 -3.18
CA VAL A 74 -21.58 2.55 -3.61
C VAL A 74 -20.59 3.66 -3.95
N LEU A 75 -20.64 4.12 -5.19
CA LEU A 75 -19.96 5.32 -5.66
C LEU A 75 -20.97 6.46 -5.74
N PHE A 76 -20.70 7.55 -5.04
CA PHE A 76 -21.58 8.71 -5.00
C PHE A 76 -20.79 10.02 -4.97
N GLU A 77 -21.48 11.12 -5.27
CA GLU A 77 -20.96 12.47 -5.25
C GLU A 77 -21.80 13.33 -4.30
N VAL A 78 -21.14 14.25 -3.59
CA VAL A 78 -21.81 15.39 -2.97
C VAL A 78 -21.57 16.60 -3.86
N ASN A 79 -22.64 17.16 -4.45
CA ASN A 79 -22.52 18.28 -5.39
C ASN A 79 -22.22 19.62 -4.66
N LYS A 80 -22.08 20.70 -5.43
CA LYS A 80 -21.78 22.05 -4.91
C LYS A 80 -22.92 22.63 -4.08
N GLU A 81 -24.12 22.09 -4.24
CA GLU A 81 -25.31 22.44 -3.48
C GLU A 81 -25.40 21.64 -2.17
N GLY A 82 -24.63 20.55 -2.02
CA GLY A 82 -24.63 19.68 -0.85
C GLY A 82 -25.65 18.52 -0.90
N GLU A 83 -26.10 18.16 -2.09
CA GLU A 83 -26.99 17.03 -2.36
C GLU A 83 -26.18 15.78 -2.73
N PHE A 84 -26.67 14.61 -2.31
CA PHE A 84 -26.06 13.32 -2.59
C PHE A 84 -26.56 12.77 -3.92
N ASN A 85 -25.65 12.57 -4.87
CA ASN A 85 -25.90 11.97 -6.17
C ASN A 85 -25.25 10.60 -6.24
N MET A 86 -26.04 9.54 -6.33
CA MET A 86 -25.52 8.18 -6.50
C MET A 86 -25.09 7.98 -7.96
N ILE A 87 -23.81 7.67 -8.19
CA ILE A 87 -23.22 7.47 -9.52
C ILE A 87 -23.35 6.00 -9.93
N TYR A 88 -22.95 5.10 -9.03
CA TYR A 88 -22.91 3.67 -9.32
C TYR A 88 -23.12 2.84 -8.04
N THR A 89 -23.72 1.67 -8.18
CA THR A 89 -23.91 0.73 -7.07
C THR A 89 -23.73 -0.69 -7.58
N ASP A 90 -22.84 -1.43 -6.94
CA ASP A 90 -22.55 -2.82 -7.25
C ASP A 90 -22.92 -3.72 -6.07
N ALA A 91 -23.60 -4.82 -6.38
CA ALA A 91 -24.02 -5.84 -5.43
C ALA A 91 -24.44 -7.09 -6.19
N VAL A 92 -24.33 -8.25 -5.53
CA VAL A 92 -24.79 -9.54 -6.07
C VAL A 92 -26.30 -9.55 -6.32
N TYR A 93 -27.08 -8.93 -5.42
CA TYR A 93 -28.54 -8.86 -5.50
C TYR A 93 -29.00 -7.48 -5.95
N ASP A 94 -29.99 -7.43 -6.84
CA ASP A 94 -30.56 -6.15 -7.31
C ASP A 94 -31.38 -5.46 -6.21
N GLU A 95 -31.98 -6.23 -5.29
CA GLU A 95 -32.69 -5.72 -4.11
C GLU A 95 -31.77 -4.90 -3.19
N LEU A 96 -30.49 -5.28 -3.09
CA LEU A 96 -29.49 -4.49 -2.35
C LEU A 96 -29.17 -3.17 -3.04
N LYS A 97 -29.17 -3.15 -4.39
CA LYS A 97 -28.97 -1.92 -5.17
C LYS A 97 -30.15 -0.98 -5.02
N GLU A 98 -31.38 -1.50 -5.05
CA GLU A 98 -32.60 -0.73 -4.83
C GLU A 98 -32.68 -0.16 -3.42
N GLU A 99 -32.34 -0.96 -2.42
CA GLU A 99 -32.32 -0.51 -1.03
C GLU A 99 -31.27 0.57 -0.78
N SER A 100 -30.06 0.40 -1.34
CA SER A 100 -29.02 1.45 -1.33
C SER A 100 -29.53 2.75 -1.92
N LYS A 101 -30.18 2.72 -3.10
CA LYS A 101 -30.78 3.91 -3.73
C LYS A 101 -31.80 4.57 -2.82
N ARG A 102 -32.68 3.78 -2.20
CA ARG A 102 -33.69 4.28 -1.26
C ARG A 102 -33.03 4.97 -0.06
N VAL A 103 -32.05 4.35 0.58
CA VAL A 103 -31.36 4.93 1.75
C VAL A 103 -30.65 6.23 1.38
N PHE A 104 -29.95 6.27 0.24
CA PHE A 104 -29.27 7.50 -0.21
C PHE A 104 -30.26 8.62 -0.55
N SER A 105 -31.44 8.30 -1.06
CA SER A 105 -32.49 9.31 -1.33
C SER A 105 -33.06 9.95 -0.06
N LEU A 106 -32.88 9.32 1.11
CA LEU A 106 -33.31 9.84 2.41
C LEU A 106 -32.27 10.74 3.08
N LEU A 107 -31.06 10.82 2.54
CA LEU A 107 -30.01 11.65 3.11
C LEU A 107 -30.39 13.14 3.04
N PRO A 108 -30.23 13.89 4.14
CA PRO A 108 -30.50 15.31 4.12
C PRO A 108 -29.44 16.05 3.29
N LYS A 109 -29.82 17.23 2.79
CA LYS A 109 -28.88 18.17 2.20
C LYS A 109 -27.90 18.67 3.27
N ILE A 110 -26.61 18.71 2.93
CA ILE A 110 -25.52 19.09 3.85
C ILE A 110 -24.73 20.30 3.34
N LYS A 111 -23.76 20.78 4.11
CA LYS A 111 -22.84 21.80 3.60
C LYS A 111 -21.85 21.15 2.61
N PRO A 112 -21.68 21.69 1.40
CA PRO A 112 -20.80 21.11 0.37
C PRO A 112 -19.33 21.16 0.80
N ALA A 113 -18.50 20.35 0.15
CA ALA A 113 -17.06 20.46 0.28
C ALA A 113 -16.57 21.82 -0.25
N THR A 114 -15.45 22.31 0.28
CA THR A 114 -14.83 23.54 -0.23
C THR A 114 -13.36 23.31 -0.57
N TYR A 115 -12.92 23.86 -1.70
CA TYR A 115 -11.51 23.94 -2.06
C TYR A 115 -11.11 25.40 -2.20
N ASN A 116 -10.07 25.84 -1.48
CA ASN A 116 -9.69 27.26 -1.39
C ASN A 116 -10.88 28.16 -0.99
N GLY A 117 -11.73 27.67 -0.09
CA GLY A 117 -12.94 28.37 0.38
C GLY A 117 -14.09 28.45 -0.64
N LYS A 118 -13.94 27.88 -1.84
CA LYS A 118 -15.02 27.82 -2.85
C LYS A 118 -15.73 26.47 -2.80
N PRO A 119 -17.07 26.42 -2.81
CA PRO A 119 -17.81 25.18 -2.89
C PRO A 119 -17.43 24.36 -4.13
N THR A 120 -17.18 23.06 -3.92
CA THR A 120 -16.85 22.10 -4.98
C THR A 120 -17.58 20.79 -4.75
N PHE A 121 -17.73 20.00 -5.81
CA PHE A 121 -18.20 18.63 -5.70
C PHE A 121 -17.06 17.73 -5.21
N VAL A 122 -17.42 16.61 -4.59
CA VAL A 122 -16.47 15.56 -4.17
C VAL A 122 -17.12 14.19 -4.31
N GLN A 123 -16.34 13.21 -4.77
CA GLN A 123 -16.78 11.84 -4.95
C GLN A 123 -16.25 10.95 -3.84
N TYR A 124 -17.08 10.01 -3.40
CA TYR A 124 -16.80 9.03 -2.36
C TYR A 124 -17.18 7.64 -2.83
N SER A 125 -16.41 6.65 -2.38
CA SER A 125 -16.73 5.24 -2.49
C SER A 125 -16.89 4.68 -1.08
N ILE A 126 -17.98 3.97 -0.82
CA ILE A 126 -18.19 3.26 0.44
C ILE A 126 -18.55 1.79 0.16
N SER A 127 -18.10 0.92 1.04
CA SER A 127 -18.48 -0.49 1.06
C SER A 127 -19.40 -0.73 2.25
N ILE A 128 -20.60 -1.27 2.00
CA ILE A 128 -21.57 -1.64 3.03
C ILE A 128 -21.51 -3.14 3.19
N ALA A 129 -20.98 -3.63 4.31
CA ALA A 129 -20.93 -5.05 4.60
C ALA A 129 -22.33 -5.63 4.86
N ILE A 130 -22.57 -6.84 4.40
CA ILE A 130 -23.75 -7.66 4.67
C ILE A 130 -23.27 -8.93 5.39
N PRO A 131 -23.76 -9.23 6.60
CA PRO A 131 -24.74 -8.48 7.39
C PRO A 131 -24.20 -7.12 7.88
N ILE A 132 -25.11 -6.16 8.06
CA ILE A 132 -24.75 -4.78 8.39
C ILE A 132 -24.18 -4.67 9.80
N THR A 133 -23.07 -3.96 9.94
CA THR A 133 -22.34 -3.77 11.21
C THR A 133 -22.53 -2.37 11.76
N GLU A 134 -22.55 -2.25 13.09
CA GLU A 134 -22.64 -0.94 13.74
C GLU A 134 -21.32 -0.16 13.52
N PRO A 135 -21.38 1.08 13.05
CA PRO A 135 -20.19 1.89 12.88
C PRO A 135 -19.62 2.30 14.25
N THR A 136 -18.35 2.02 14.48
CA THR A 136 -17.63 2.45 15.68
C THR A 136 -17.10 3.88 15.50
N ARG A 137 -17.28 4.75 16.51
CA ARG A 137 -16.65 6.10 16.52
C ARG A 137 -15.14 5.95 16.67
N THR A 138 -14.41 5.96 15.57
CA THR A 138 -12.96 6.21 15.60
C THR A 138 -12.74 7.71 15.76
N LEU A 139 -12.73 8.16 17.00
CA LEU A 139 -12.32 9.52 17.36
C LEU A 139 -10.84 9.68 16.98
N GLY A 140 -10.57 10.25 15.80
CA GLY A 140 -9.27 10.83 15.46
C GLY A 140 -8.05 9.93 15.66
N LYS A 141 -8.10 8.68 15.18
CA LYS A 141 -6.90 8.11 14.60
C LYS A 141 -6.99 8.40 13.10
N ASP A 142 -6.36 9.49 12.68
CA ASP A 142 -5.59 9.43 11.43
C ASP A 142 -4.79 8.12 11.47
N GLU A 143 -4.53 7.47 10.34
CA GLU A 143 -3.85 6.17 10.25
C GLU A 143 -2.39 6.21 10.74
N GLU A 144 -2.18 6.53 12.01
CA GLU A 144 -1.22 5.90 12.87
C GLU A 144 -2.04 4.97 13.78
N ALA A 145 -2.13 3.71 13.34
CA ALA A 145 -2.30 2.66 14.32
C ALA A 145 -1.12 2.78 15.29
N GLN A 146 -1.30 3.50 16.41
CA GLN A 146 -0.54 3.26 17.62
C GLN A 146 -0.88 1.83 18.05
N LEU A 147 -0.18 0.89 17.44
CA LEU A 147 -0.04 -0.48 17.88
C LEU A 147 0.58 -0.38 19.26
N THR A 148 -0.13 -0.87 20.27
CA THR A 148 0.49 -1.15 21.56
C THR A 148 1.72 -2.02 21.31
N GLU A 149 2.85 -1.66 21.91
CA GLU A 149 4.20 -2.21 21.71
C GLU A 149 4.29 -3.75 21.63
N LYS A 150 3.29 -4.45 22.17
CA LYS A 150 3.16 -5.92 22.17
C LYS A 150 2.50 -6.56 20.93
N GLU A 151 1.93 -5.79 20.00
CA GLU A 151 1.33 -6.30 18.75
C GLU A 151 1.99 -5.71 17.50
N SER A 152 3.22 -5.19 17.61
CA SER A 152 3.95 -4.74 16.43
C SER A 152 4.42 -5.94 15.62
N LEU A 153 4.07 -5.97 14.32
CA LEU A 153 4.58 -6.93 13.33
C LEU A 153 6.11 -7.08 13.39
N ASN A 154 6.79 -6.03 13.85
CA ASN A 154 8.23 -5.96 14.06
C ASN A 154 8.75 -6.95 15.12
N ALA A 155 8.00 -7.22 16.19
CA ALA A 155 8.42 -8.18 17.21
C ALA A 155 8.35 -9.62 16.70
N THR A 156 7.34 -9.94 15.88
CA THR A 156 7.23 -11.25 15.22
C THR A 156 8.27 -11.39 14.11
N LEU A 157 8.50 -10.35 13.30
CA LEU A 157 9.51 -10.35 12.24
C LEU A 157 10.95 -10.43 12.79
N SER A 158 11.24 -9.84 13.95
CA SER A 158 12.57 -9.93 14.59
C SER A 158 12.90 -11.37 14.96
N ASN A 159 11.95 -12.09 15.58
CA ASN A 159 12.19 -13.48 15.98
C ASN A 159 12.40 -14.40 14.78
N GLU A 160 11.68 -14.17 13.67
CA GLU A 160 11.87 -14.92 12.42
C GLU A 160 13.22 -14.58 11.77
N PHE A 161 13.65 -13.33 11.82
CA PHE A 161 14.94 -12.90 11.28
C PHE A 161 16.11 -13.48 12.07
N ASP A 162 16.05 -13.42 13.39
CA ASP A 162 17.06 -13.97 14.29
C ASP A 162 17.15 -15.50 14.12
N ALA A 163 16.01 -16.19 13.96
CA ALA A 163 15.98 -17.63 13.71
C ALA A 163 16.60 -18.02 12.34
N ILE A 164 16.38 -17.20 11.30
CA ILE A 164 17.04 -17.39 10.00
C ILE A 164 18.54 -17.17 10.13
N GLU A 165 18.98 -16.11 10.82
CA GLU A 165 20.39 -15.81 11.05
C GLU A 165 21.12 -16.94 11.80
N ASP A 166 20.48 -17.52 12.82
CA ASP A 166 20.97 -18.68 13.55
C ASP A 166 21.06 -19.96 12.68
N GLU A 167 20.21 -20.09 11.66
CA GLU A 167 20.24 -21.21 10.71
C GLU A 167 21.25 -21.00 9.55
N LEU A 168 21.72 -19.75 9.32
CA LEU A 168 22.68 -19.47 8.26
C LEU A 168 24.00 -20.21 8.51
N LYS A 169 24.31 -21.13 7.60
CA LYS A 169 25.61 -21.80 7.56
C LYS A 169 26.54 -21.10 6.57
N PRO A 170 27.83 -20.91 6.89
CA PRO A 170 28.80 -20.43 5.93
C PRO A 170 28.79 -21.29 4.67
N TYR A 171 28.92 -20.66 3.51
CA TYR A 171 28.93 -21.37 2.24
C TYR A 171 30.17 -22.27 2.13
N GLU A 172 29.97 -23.59 2.12
CA GLU A 172 31.05 -24.58 2.14
C GLU A 172 31.69 -24.84 0.76
N LYS A 173 31.17 -24.24 -0.33
CA LYS A 173 31.74 -24.36 -1.69
C LYS A 173 31.92 -25.82 -2.17
N LEU A 174 31.02 -26.72 -1.75
CA LEU A 174 31.12 -28.16 -2.02
C LEU A 174 31.13 -28.51 -3.52
N GLU A 175 30.58 -27.64 -4.37
CA GLU A 175 30.59 -27.80 -5.82
C GLU A 175 32.01 -27.90 -6.39
N TYR A 176 33.00 -27.23 -5.78
CA TYR A 176 34.40 -27.24 -6.20
C TYR A 176 35.10 -28.59 -5.98
N ASN A 177 34.48 -29.49 -5.22
CA ASN A 177 34.92 -30.89 -5.08
C ASN A 177 34.22 -31.83 -6.08
N SER A 178 33.28 -31.33 -6.87
CA SER A 178 32.49 -32.13 -7.81
C SER A 178 33.13 -32.19 -9.20
N GLN A 179 32.85 -33.28 -9.92
CA GLN A 179 33.22 -33.44 -11.34
C GLN A 179 32.16 -32.83 -12.27
N LEU A 180 31.33 -31.91 -11.77
CA LEU A 180 30.30 -31.27 -12.57
C LEU A 180 30.89 -30.14 -13.42
N ASN A 181 30.29 -29.92 -14.58
CA ASN A 181 30.65 -28.82 -15.45
C ASN A 181 30.19 -27.49 -14.86
N VAL A 182 31.09 -26.50 -14.91
CA VAL A 182 30.80 -25.12 -14.58
C VAL A 182 29.90 -24.50 -15.66
N PRO A 183 28.74 -23.90 -15.32
CA PRO A 183 27.82 -23.33 -16.30
C PRO A 183 28.48 -22.28 -17.20
N PHE A 184 28.48 -22.53 -18.52
CA PHE A 184 29.23 -21.72 -19.48
C PHE A 184 28.59 -20.34 -19.74
N THR A 185 28.94 -19.38 -18.89
CA THR A 185 28.56 -17.96 -19.02
C THR A 185 29.80 -17.09 -18.95
N HIS A 186 29.86 -16.04 -19.77
CA HIS A 186 31.03 -15.16 -19.84
C HIS A 186 31.34 -14.49 -18.49
N SER A 187 30.32 -14.02 -17.77
CA SER A 187 30.47 -13.35 -16.47
C SER A 187 30.98 -14.29 -15.37
N TYR A 188 30.60 -15.57 -15.39
CA TYR A 188 31.06 -16.54 -14.39
C TYR A 188 32.47 -17.02 -14.71
N TYR A 189 32.79 -17.27 -15.98
CA TYR A 189 34.12 -17.73 -16.41
C TYR A 189 35.18 -16.64 -16.28
N ALA A 190 34.81 -15.36 -16.40
CA ALA A 190 35.71 -14.23 -16.17
C ALA A 190 36.35 -14.23 -14.76
N ARG A 191 35.72 -14.91 -13.79
CA ARG A 191 36.24 -15.03 -12.42
C ARG A 191 37.46 -15.96 -12.34
N PHE A 192 37.51 -16.96 -13.21
CA PHE A 192 38.57 -17.97 -13.21
C PHE A 192 39.64 -17.71 -14.26
N ASP A 193 39.37 -16.83 -15.24
CA ASP A 193 40.19 -16.70 -16.45
C ASP A 193 41.64 -16.28 -16.15
N ASP A 194 41.86 -15.44 -15.14
CA ASP A 194 43.22 -15.01 -14.74
C ASP A 194 44.02 -16.19 -14.18
N GLU A 195 43.48 -16.86 -13.16
CA GLU A 195 44.11 -18.01 -12.50
C GLU A 195 44.24 -19.24 -13.41
N MET A 196 43.26 -19.46 -14.28
CA MET A 196 43.30 -20.53 -15.27
C MET A 196 44.36 -20.27 -16.33
N ASN A 197 44.61 -19.02 -16.76
CA ASN A 197 45.58 -18.72 -17.81
C ASN A 197 46.98 -18.38 -17.27
N ALA A 198 47.21 -18.50 -15.96
CA ALA A 198 48.50 -18.22 -15.34
C ALA A 198 49.61 -19.12 -15.89
N ILE A 199 50.77 -18.54 -16.19
CA ILE A 199 51.91 -19.25 -16.79
C ILE A 199 52.42 -20.33 -15.83
N GLY A 200 52.50 -21.57 -16.31
CA GLY A 200 52.95 -22.73 -15.51
C GLY A 200 51.82 -23.54 -14.90
N THR A 201 50.57 -23.15 -15.09
CA THR A 201 49.42 -24.01 -14.83
C THR A 201 49.25 -25.02 -15.98
N ASN A 202 48.91 -26.27 -15.66
CA ASN A 202 48.60 -27.32 -16.65
C ASN A 202 47.09 -27.34 -16.98
N SER A 203 46.43 -26.20 -16.89
CA SER A 203 45.01 -26.04 -17.20
C SER A 203 44.81 -26.00 -18.73
N HIS A 204 43.87 -26.78 -19.24
CA HIS A 204 43.49 -26.73 -20.64
C HIS A 204 42.47 -25.61 -20.86
N THR A 205 42.90 -24.35 -20.84
CA THR A 205 41.99 -23.18 -20.87
C THR A 205 41.14 -23.03 -22.15
N ALA A 206 41.53 -23.73 -23.22
CA ALA A 206 40.76 -23.84 -24.46
C ALA A 206 39.60 -24.86 -24.40
N ALA A 207 39.58 -25.76 -23.41
CA ALA A 207 38.55 -26.79 -23.24
C ALA A 207 37.43 -26.26 -22.32
N LYS A 208 36.37 -25.71 -22.92
CA LYS A 208 35.17 -25.26 -22.21
C LYS A 208 34.01 -26.23 -22.50
N PRO A 209 33.13 -26.52 -21.53
CA PRO A 209 33.07 -25.96 -20.17
C PRO A 209 34.15 -26.53 -19.22
N PHE A 210 34.57 -25.73 -18.25
CA PHE A 210 35.47 -26.15 -17.16
C PHE A 210 34.73 -27.10 -16.20
N VAL A 211 35.48 -27.94 -15.50
CA VAL A 211 34.97 -28.79 -14.42
C VAL A 211 35.33 -28.15 -13.09
N TYR A 212 34.38 -28.15 -12.13
CA TYR A 212 34.58 -27.52 -10.83
C TYR A 212 35.84 -28.02 -10.09
N SER A 213 36.09 -29.34 -10.09
CA SER A 213 37.29 -29.95 -9.51
C SER A 213 38.61 -29.57 -10.18
N ASP A 214 38.58 -29.11 -11.43
CA ASP A 214 39.79 -28.66 -12.14
C ASP A 214 40.06 -27.18 -11.87
N VAL A 215 39.01 -26.35 -11.82
CA VAL A 215 39.12 -24.93 -11.46
C VAL A 215 39.62 -24.75 -10.03
N ALA A 216 39.13 -25.58 -9.09
CA ALA A 216 39.49 -25.54 -7.67
C ALA A 216 40.99 -25.72 -7.38
N ARG A 217 41.76 -26.27 -8.33
CA ARG A 217 43.21 -26.49 -8.17
C ARG A 217 44.04 -25.23 -8.32
N TYR A 218 43.50 -24.23 -8.99
CA TYR A 218 44.24 -23.01 -9.33
C TYR A 218 43.51 -21.74 -8.89
N TYR A 219 42.19 -21.79 -8.68
CA TYR A 219 41.41 -20.68 -8.15
C TYR A 219 41.31 -20.77 -6.63
N ASP A 220 41.83 -19.77 -5.91
CA ASP A 220 41.69 -19.67 -4.45
C ASP A 220 40.23 -19.33 -4.09
N ILE A 221 39.59 -20.23 -3.36
CA ILE A 221 38.14 -20.21 -3.11
C ILE A 221 37.76 -19.33 -1.94
#